data_AF-A0A2D8RIL6-F1
#
_entry.id   AF-A0A2D8RIL6-F1
#
_cell.length_a   1.000
_cell.length_b   1.000
_cell.length_c   1.000
_cell.angle_alpha   90.00
_cell.angle_beta   90.00
_cell.angle_gamma   90.00
#
_symmetry.space_group_name_H-M   'P 1'
#
loop_
_entity.id
_entity.type
_entity.pdbx_description
1 polymer ?
#
loop_
_entity_poly.entity_id
_entity_poly.type
_entity_poly.pdbx_seq_one_letter_code
_entity_poly.pdbx_strand_id
1 'polypeptide(L)'
;MSSFPEDPESRPDTSTPPKSPANGSTQSDSGRESASENGRLEAGENNTSNEPPHQDKGPGIAVFNSFSVWYVLGLTILTQGLYFMYWHWHRSKKLNEALPENPISSTFINNVVAAYIVYIGLVVYASVYFPEALQVPEGATVESLAAQPLPGVWVAVQIFGNIVLILTAIWSYKIRNRLNQLLAVEKGQPLWSGPILAVLFQAFYLQWKINKALETETNQLIRRF
;
A
#
# COMPACT_ATOMS: atom_id res chain seq x y z
N MET A 1 -6.77 68.63 0.72
CA MET A 1 -7.40 69.00 -0.57
C MET A 1 -6.27 69.39 -1.52
N SER A 2 -5.70 68.40 -2.24
CA SER A 2 -4.93 68.60 -3.48
C SER A 2 -4.59 67.21 -4.01
N SER A 3 -5.13 66.94 -5.18
CA SER A 3 -5.21 65.70 -5.94
C SER A 3 -3.88 65.34 -6.62
N PHE A 4 -3.53 64.05 -6.61
CA PHE A 4 -2.53 63.45 -7.49
C PHE A 4 -3.23 62.79 -8.69
N PRO A 5 -2.69 62.89 -9.92
CA PRO A 5 -3.37 62.43 -11.12
C PRO A 5 -3.10 60.94 -11.42
N GLU A 6 -4.13 60.31 -12.00
CA GLU A 6 -4.13 58.99 -12.62
C GLU A 6 -3.33 59.02 -13.93
N ASP A 7 -2.58 57.94 -14.21
CA ASP A 7 -2.03 57.65 -15.54
C ASP A 7 -2.76 56.43 -16.13
N PRO A 8 -3.25 56.50 -17.37
CA PRO A 8 -3.96 55.40 -18.03
C PRO A 8 -3.09 54.65 -19.05
N GLU A 9 -3.62 53.50 -19.50
CA GLU A 9 -3.24 52.76 -20.72
C GLU A 9 -1.95 51.94 -20.75
N SER A 10 -2.10 50.62 -20.86
CA SER A 10 -1.78 49.92 -22.13
C SER A 10 -2.13 48.42 -22.05
N ARG A 11 -3.18 48.03 -22.80
CA ARG A 11 -3.27 46.71 -23.43
C ARG A 11 -2.47 46.75 -24.74
N PRO A 12 -2.00 45.60 -25.24
CA PRO A 12 -2.67 45.11 -26.45
C PRO A 12 -2.87 43.59 -26.51
N ASP A 13 -3.75 43.28 -27.44
CA ASP A 13 -4.43 42.05 -27.79
C ASP A 13 -3.62 41.06 -28.65
N THR A 14 -4.22 39.87 -28.80
CA THR A 14 -4.15 38.95 -29.96
C THR A 14 -2.89 38.13 -30.23
N SER A 15 -3.03 36.80 -30.27
CA SER A 15 -3.29 36.05 -31.52
C SER A 15 -2.93 34.55 -31.37
N THR A 16 -3.84 33.72 -31.90
CA THR A 16 -3.84 32.25 -31.89
C THR A 16 -3.02 31.66 -33.07
N PRO A 17 -2.98 30.33 -33.28
CA PRO A 17 -1.79 29.49 -33.43
C PRO A 17 -1.37 29.21 -34.90
N PRO A 18 -0.43 28.28 -35.11
CA PRO A 18 -0.56 27.36 -36.24
C PRO A 18 -0.42 25.87 -35.88
N LYS A 19 -1.21 25.08 -36.60
CA LYS A 19 -1.13 23.62 -36.82
C LYS A 19 -0.05 23.28 -37.86
N SER A 20 0.24 21.96 -37.95
CA SER A 20 0.72 21.17 -39.11
C SER A 20 2.21 20.77 -39.11
N PRO A 21 2.61 19.72 -39.86
CA PRO A 21 1.94 18.42 -40.07
C PRO A 21 2.91 17.19 -40.14
N ALA A 22 2.29 16.01 -40.25
CA ALA A 22 2.63 14.87 -41.12
C ALA A 22 3.88 13.97 -40.95
N ASN A 23 3.56 12.68 -41.13
CA ASN A 23 4.25 11.65 -41.93
C ASN A 23 5.29 10.72 -41.29
N GLY A 24 5.07 9.42 -41.52
CA GLY A 24 6.02 8.35 -41.24
C GLY A 24 5.40 6.95 -41.31
N SER A 25 4.80 6.59 -42.45
CA SER A 25 4.48 5.20 -42.79
C SER A 25 5.76 4.42 -43.10
N THR A 26 5.92 3.19 -42.57
CA THR A 26 6.63 2.13 -43.31
C THR A 26 6.05 0.77 -42.96
N GLN A 27 5.59 0.12 -44.02
CA GLN A 27 5.11 -1.24 -44.16
C GLN A 27 6.22 -2.00 -44.90
N SER A 28 6.63 -3.19 -44.43
CA SER A 28 7.39 -4.23 -45.15
C SER A 28 7.85 -5.26 -44.11
N ASP A 29 7.92 -6.56 -44.32
CA ASP A 29 7.40 -7.51 -45.32
C ASP A 29 7.86 -8.91 -44.84
N SER A 30 7.11 -9.94 -45.24
CA SER A 30 7.58 -11.29 -45.62
C SER A 30 8.62 -12.04 -44.78
N GLY A 31 8.22 -13.24 -44.32
CA GLY A 31 9.12 -14.33 -43.96
C GLY A 31 8.40 -15.66 -43.69
N ARG A 32 8.08 -16.40 -44.76
CA ARG A 32 7.61 -17.80 -44.79
C ARG A 32 8.78 -18.77 -44.55
N GLU A 33 8.51 -19.90 -43.86
CA GLU A 33 8.95 -21.30 -44.11
C GLU A 33 8.75 -22.08 -42.79
N SER A 34 7.84 -23.05 -42.63
CA SER A 34 7.57 -24.33 -43.32
C SER A 34 8.62 -25.42 -43.08
N ALA A 35 8.08 -26.62 -42.83
CA ALA A 35 8.69 -27.95 -42.75
C ALA A 35 9.34 -28.30 -41.40
N SER A 36 8.74 -29.20 -40.60
CA SER A 36 8.57 -30.65 -40.80
C SER A 36 9.62 -31.36 -39.95
N GLU A 37 9.20 -32.31 -39.10
CA GLU A 37 9.54 -33.73 -39.29
C GLU A 37 9.53 -34.52 -37.97
N ASN A 38 8.71 -35.58 -37.98
CA ASN A 38 8.79 -36.88 -37.27
C ASN A 38 9.04 -36.88 -35.75
N GLY A 39 8.18 -37.45 -34.90
CA GLY A 39 7.58 -38.77 -35.07
C GLY A 39 8.44 -39.81 -34.35
N ARG A 40 8.17 -40.06 -33.07
CA ARG A 40 8.60 -41.29 -32.39
C ARG A 40 7.67 -41.63 -31.23
N LEU A 41 6.98 -42.74 -31.42
CA LEU A 41 6.24 -43.50 -30.42
C LEU A 41 7.27 -44.15 -29.47
N GLU A 42 7.14 -43.91 -28.17
CA GLU A 42 7.59 -44.87 -27.16
C GLU A 42 6.47 -45.04 -26.12
N ALA A 43 5.78 -46.17 -26.25
CA ALA A 43 4.95 -46.73 -25.20
C ALA A 43 5.90 -47.31 -24.14
N GLY A 44 5.80 -46.77 -22.93
CA GLY A 44 6.44 -47.30 -21.74
C GLY A 44 5.44 -47.23 -20.61
N GLU A 45 4.74 -48.34 -20.37
CA GLU A 45 4.09 -48.63 -19.09
C GLU A 45 5.09 -48.40 -17.96
N ASN A 46 4.74 -47.54 -17.01
CA ASN A 46 5.14 -47.72 -15.62
C ASN A 46 4.11 -47.09 -14.70
N ASN A 47 3.24 -47.98 -14.22
CA ASN A 47 2.34 -47.79 -13.11
C ASN A 47 3.18 -47.76 -11.82
N THR A 48 3.51 -46.57 -11.33
CA THR A 48 4.00 -46.37 -9.97
C THR A 48 3.31 -45.15 -9.37
N SER A 49 2.51 -45.42 -8.34
CA SER A 49 2.03 -44.50 -7.30
C SER A 49 1.28 -43.24 -7.77
N ASN A 50 -0.05 -43.35 -7.84
CA ASN A 50 -0.96 -42.23 -7.59
C ASN A 50 -0.85 -41.77 -6.12
N GLU A 51 0.33 -41.34 -5.69
CA GLU A 51 0.40 -40.39 -4.58
C GLU A 51 0.09 -39.01 -5.18
N PRO A 52 -0.88 -38.26 -4.64
CA PRO A 52 -1.06 -36.87 -5.05
C PRO A 52 0.30 -36.19 -4.91
N PRO A 53 0.72 -35.37 -5.89
CA PRO A 53 2.02 -34.72 -5.84
C PRO A 53 2.17 -34.10 -4.46
N HIS A 54 3.21 -34.50 -3.74
CA HIS A 54 3.60 -33.84 -2.51
C HIS A 54 3.72 -32.37 -2.87
N GLN A 55 2.67 -31.64 -2.54
CA GLN A 55 2.61 -30.20 -2.64
C GLN A 55 3.64 -29.78 -1.62
N ASP A 56 4.88 -29.63 -2.08
CA ASP A 56 5.95 -28.96 -1.37
C ASP A 56 5.50 -27.51 -1.26
N LYS A 57 4.55 -27.30 -0.35
CA LYS A 57 3.93 -26.03 -0.08
C LYS A 57 5.07 -25.22 0.48
N GLY A 58 5.58 -24.30 -0.34
CA GLY A 58 6.41 -23.19 0.14
C GLY A 58 5.82 -22.62 1.44
N PRO A 59 6.66 -21.98 2.27
CA PRO A 59 6.40 -21.79 3.69
C PRO A 59 4.94 -21.36 3.95
N GLY A 60 4.11 -22.26 4.46
CA GLY A 60 2.67 -22.03 4.61
C GLY A 60 2.37 -20.86 5.56
N ILE A 61 1.09 -20.62 5.88
CA ILE A 61 0.73 -19.55 6.82
C ILE A 61 1.38 -19.74 8.22
N ALA A 62 1.89 -20.93 8.53
CA ALA A 62 2.76 -21.24 9.67
C ALA A 62 4.01 -20.32 9.83
N VAL A 63 4.45 -19.57 8.81
CA VAL A 63 5.50 -18.53 8.96
C VAL A 63 5.07 -17.40 9.91
N PHE A 64 3.76 -17.24 10.10
CA PHE A 64 3.17 -16.21 10.94
C PHE A 64 2.82 -16.76 12.32
N ASN A 65 3.13 -15.99 13.36
CA ASN A 65 2.61 -16.27 14.69
C ASN A 65 1.22 -15.65 14.82
N SER A 66 0.31 -16.38 15.47
CA SER A 66 -0.98 -15.85 15.90
C SER A 66 -0.75 -14.80 17.00
N PHE A 67 -1.45 -13.68 16.89
CA PHE A 67 -1.35 -12.58 17.85
C PHE A 67 -2.71 -11.93 18.02
N SER A 68 -3.05 -11.54 19.25
CA SER A 68 -4.32 -10.85 19.52
C SER A 68 -4.41 -9.53 18.75
N VAL A 69 -5.50 -9.34 18.02
CA VAL A 69 -5.78 -8.08 17.29
C VAL A 69 -5.95 -6.92 18.29
N TRP A 70 -6.53 -7.19 19.46
CA TRP A 70 -6.67 -6.20 20.54
C TRP A 70 -5.32 -5.75 21.09
N TYR A 71 -4.34 -6.65 21.15
CA TYR A 71 -2.98 -6.29 21.53
C TYR A 71 -2.34 -5.37 20.47
N VAL A 72 -2.51 -5.70 19.19
CA VAL A 72 -2.01 -4.86 18.08
C VAL A 72 -2.66 -3.47 18.10
N LEU A 73 -3.96 -3.40 18.38
CA LEU A 73 -4.70 -2.14 18.54
C LEU A 73 -4.21 -1.33 19.74
N GLY A 74 -4.18 -1.95 20.92
CA GLY A 74 -3.74 -1.29 22.15
C GLY A 74 -2.31 -0.78 22.03
N LEU A 75 -1.39 -1.58 21.51
CA LEU A 75 0.00 -1.19 21.34
C LEU A 75 0.16 -0.10 20.27
N THR A 76 -0.66 -0.09 19.21
CA THR A 76 -0.68 1.00 18.23
C THR A 76 -1.10 2.32 18.86
N ILE A 77 -2.16 2.32 19.69
CA ILE A 77 -2.63 3.54 20.39
C ILE A 77 -1.57 4.02 21.40
N LEU A 78 -1.07 3.12 22.24
CA LEU A 78 -0.08 3.45 23.27
C LEU A 78 1.23 4.00 22.70
N THR A 79 1.64 3.52 21.53
CA THR A 79 2.87 3.97 20.87
C THR A 79 2.65 5.06 19.84
N GLN A 80 1.46 5.69 19.82
CA GLN A 80 1.11 6.75 18.85
C GLN A 80 1.33 6.35 17.38
N GLY A 81 1.14 5.07 17.06
CA GLY A 81 1.32 4.53 15.72
C GLY A 81 2.71 3.93 15.41
N LEU A 82 3.70 4.02 16.29
CA LEU A 82 5.03 3.43 16.03
C LEU A 82 4.96 1.91 15.84
N TYR A 83 4.19 1.23 16.70
CA TYR A 83 4.00 -0.23 16.57
C TYR A 83 3.34 -0.61 15.24
N PHE A 84 2.48 0.25 14.70
CA PHE A 84 1.83 0.02 13.42
C PHE A 84 2.84 -0.03 12.28
N MET A 85 3.86 0.84 12.28
CA MET A 85 4.93 0.81 11.28
C MET A 85 5.83 -0.40 11.46
N TYR A 86 6.18 -0.73 12.71
CA TYR A 86 6.91 -1.96 13.02
C TYR A 86 6.17 -3.20 12.50
N TRP A 87 4.85 -3.27 12.71
CA TRP A 87 4.03 -4.38 12.23
C TRP A 87 4.11 -4.51 10.69
N HIS A 88 3.99 -3.41 9.95
CA HIS A 88 4.08 -3.43 8.48
C HIS A 88 5.46 -3.90 8.00
N TRP A 89 6.52 -3.36 8.61
CA TRP A 89 7.89 -3.75 8.30
C TRP A 89 8.13 -5.24 8.56
N HIS A 90 7.79 -5.71 9.76
CA HIS A 90 7.99 -7.10 10.18
C HIS A 90 7.21 -8.09 9.30
N ARG A 91 5.94 -7.79 9.01
CA ARG A 91 5.11 -8.65 8.15
C ARG A 91 5.58 -8.64 6.70
N SER A 92 6.09 -7.52 6.21
CA SER A 92 6.69 -7.45 4.87
C SER A 92 7.94 -8.30 4.76
N LYS A 93 8.79 -8.29 5.79
CA LYS A 93 9.99 -9.14 5.83
C LYS A 93 9.62 -10.62 5.77
N LYS A 94 8.70 -11.06 6.62
CA LYS A 94 8.19 -12.46 6.61
C LYS A 94 7.57 -12.85 5.27
N LEU A 95 6.80 -11.96 4.65
CA LEU A 95 6.22 -12.22 3.33
C LEU A 95 7.27 -12.29 2.22
N ASN A 96 8.30 -11.44 2.28
CA ASN A 96 9.39 -11.45 1.30
C ASN A 96 10.26 -12.71 1.43
N GLU A 97 10.45 -13.20 2.66
CA GLU A 97 11.13 -14.48 2.92
C GLU A 97 10.30 -15.67 2.40
N ALA A 98 8.98 -15.65 2.58
CA ALA A 98 8.09 -16.72 2.13
C ALA A 98 7.80 -16.70 0.61
N LEU A 99 7.84 -15.52 -0.02
CA LEU A 99 7.56 -15.32 -1.46
C LEU A 99 8.72 -14.55 -2.12
N PRO A 100 9.88 -15.20 -2.34
CA PRO A 100 11.07 -14.54 -2.88
C PRO A 100 10.91 -14.07 -4.33
N GLU A 101 10.01 -14.69 -5.11
CA GLU A 101 9.75 -14.33 -6.51
C GLU A 101 9.02 -13.00 -6.68
N ASN A 102 8.33 -12.53 -5.63
CA ASN A 102 7.58 -11.28 -5.67
C ASN A 102 7.75 -10.52 -4.34
N PRO A 103 8.93 -9.93 -4.04
CA PRO A 103 9.22 -9.24 -2.77
C PRO A 103 8.75 -7.78 -2.79
N ILE A 104 8.36 -7.21 -1.64
CA ILE A 104 7.97 -5.80 -1.52
C ILE A 104 9.32 -5.12 -1.56
N SER A 105 9.50 -4.21 -2.52
CA SER A 105 10.72 -3.41 -2.63
C SER A 105 11.13 -2.85 -1.26
N SER A 106 12.33 -3.21 -0.82
CA SER A 106 12.93 -2.67 0.41
C SER A 106 13.08 -1.16 0.33
N THR A 107 13.35 -0.61 -0.86
CA THR A 107 13.39 0.84 -1.10
C THR A 107 12.03 1.49 -0.80
N PHE A 108 10.94 0.89 -1.25
CA PHE A 108 9.59 1.37 -0.92
C PHE A 108 9.37 1.34 0.60
N ILE A 109 9.63 0.20 1.26
CA ILE A 109 9.47 0.06 2.72
C ILE A 109 10.27 1.14 3.46
N ASN A 110 11.54 1.29 3.13
CA ASN A 110 12.43 2.24 3.81
C ASN A 110 11.98 3.69 3.59
N ASN A 111 11.52 4.05 2.39
CA ASN A 111 11.00 5.38 2.12
C ASN A 111 9.72 5.69 2.91
N VAL A 112 8.79 4.72 3.03
CA VAL A 112 7.58 4.92 3.82
C VAL A 112 7.90 5.06 5.31
N VAL A 113 8.80 4.23 5.84
CA VAL A 113 9.26 4.32 7.24
C VAL A 113 9.97 5.65 7.49
N ALA A 114 10.87 6.07 6.60
CA ALA A 114 11.57 7.35 6.71
C ALA A 114 10.59 8.53 6.65
N ALA A 115 9.63 8.51 5.72
CA ALA A 115 8.59 9.54 5.64
C ALA A 115 7.75 9.61 6.92
N TYR A 116 7.42 8.47 7.54
CA TYR A 116 6.71 8.47 8.82
C TYR A 116 7.56 9.05 9.96
N ILE A 117 8.85 8.74 10.02
CA ILE A 117 9.77 9.33 11.01
C ILE A 117 9.85 10.85 10.84
N VAL A 118 9.99 11.33 9.60
CA VAL A 118 9.95 12.77 9.28
C VAL A 118 8.63 13.39 9.69
N TYR A 119 7.50 12.72 9.44
CA TYR A 119 6.18 13.20 9.85
C TYR A 119 6.07 13.37 11.37
N ILE A 120 6.52 12.38 12.14
CA ILE A 120 6.56 12.49 13.61
C ILE A 120 7.45 13.66 14.03
N GLY A 121 8.63 13.82 13.41
CA GLY A 121 9.51 14.97 13.67
C GLY A 121 8.83 16.32 13.38
N LEU A 122 8.08 16.42 12.29
CA LEU A 122 7.31 17.62 11.92
C LEU A 122 6.18 17.90 12.91
N VAL A 123 5.46 16.87 13.37
CA VAL A 123 4.41 17.01 14.39
C VAL A 123 5.02 17.52 15.70
N VAL A 124 6.14 16.93 16.16
CA VAL A 124 6.84 17.38 17.38
C VAL A 124 7.34 18.81 17.22
N TYR A 125 7.98 19.13 16.10
CA TYR A 125 8.44 20.49 15.78
C TYR A 125 7.28 21.49 15.82
N ALA A 126 6.18 21.21 15.13
CA ALA A 126 5.01 22.08 15.12
C ALA A 126 4.42 22.29 16.52
N SER A 127 4.39 21.22 17.34
CA SER A 127 3.85 21.26 18.70
C SER A 127 4.72 22.07 19.67
N VAL A 128 6.04 22.05 19.48
CA VAL A 128 7.00 22.76 20.34
C VAL A 128 7.10 24.25 19.97
N TYR A 129 7.17 24.56 18.68
CA TYR A 129 7.45 25.93 18.20
C TYR A 129 6.19 26.74 17.88
N PHE A 130 5.02 26.09 17.77
CA PHE A 130 3.74 26.75 17.50
C PHE A 130 2.62 26.20 18.42
N PRO A 131 2.79 26.26 19.75
CA PRO A 131 1.84 25.69 20.70
C PRO A 131 0.49 26.43 20.71
N GLU A 132 0.44 27.70 20.31
CA GLU A 132 -0.78 28.51 20.24
C GLU A 132 -1.77 27.95 19.21
N ALA A 133 -1.27 27.29 18.18
CA ALA A 133 -2.09 26.69 17.13
C ALA A 133 -2.94 25.50 17.61
N LEU A 134 -2.58 24.91 18.76
CA LEU A 134 -3.33 23.84 19.41
C LEU A 134 -4.27 24.39 20.49
N GLN A 135 -4.18 25.67 20.83
CA GLN A 135 -5.04 26.29 21.83
C GLN A 135 -6.36 26.68 21.18
N VAL A 136 -7.46 26.19 21.75
CA VAL A 136 -8.80 26.64 21.41
C VAL A 136 -9.03 27.93 22.21
N PRO A 137 -9.22 29.10 21.56
CA PRO A 137 -9.49 30.33 22.29
C PRO A 137 -10.73 30.18 23.19
N GLU A 138 -10.66 30.71 24.40
CA GLU A 138 -11.78 30.65 25.33
C GLU A 138 -12.99 31.41 24.75
N GLY A 139 -14.16 30.76 24.71
CA GLY A 139 -15.35 31.31 24.06
C GLY A 139 -15.39 31.18 22.53
N ALA A 140 -14.44 30.47 21.92
CA ALA A 140 -14.48 30.21 20.48
C ALA A 140 -15.73 29.39 20.09
N THR A 141 -16.49 29.91 19.14
CA THR A 141 -17.56 29.16 18.46
C THR A 141 -16.97 28.27 17.37
N VAL A 142 -17.69 27.23 16.95
CA VAL A 142 -17.29 26.35 15.83
C VAL A 142 -16.98 27.16 14.56
N GLU A 143 -17.76 28.21 14.30
CA GLU A 143 -17.57 29.11 13.17
C GLU A 143 -16.28 29.92 13.27
N SER A 144 -15.96 30.45 14.46
CA SER A 144 -14.72 31.19 14.70
C SER A 144 -13.47 30.31 14.57
N LEU A 145 -13.57 29.02 14.93
CA LEU A 145 -12.49 28.04 14.76
C LEU A 145 -12.29 27.66 13.30
N ALA A 146 -13.37 27.49 12.55
CA ALA A 146 -13.32 27.20 11.12
C ALA A 146 -12.78 28.39 10.29
N ALA A 147 -12.95 29.61 10.78
CA ALA A 147 -12.45 30.84 10.16
C ALA A 147 -10.99 31.17 10.50
N GLN A 148 -10.38 30.47 11.48
CA GLN A 148 -8.98 30.74 11.83
C GLN A 148 -8.04 30.21 10.74
N PRO A 149 -7.14 31.05 10.21
CA PRO A 149 -6.11 30.56 9.31
C PRO A 149 -5.20 29.63 10.11
N LEU A 150 -5.21 28.33 9.77
CA LEU A 150 -4.22 27.41 10.30
C LEU A 150 -2.83 27.98 9.99
N PRO A 151 -1.89 28.01 10.96
CA PRO A 151 -0.53 28.41 10.67
C PRO A 151 -0.01 27.54 9.52
N GLY A 152 0.67 28.13 8.53
CA GLY A 152 1.09 27.41 7.32
C GLY A 152 1.87 26.12 7.62
N VAL A 153 2.56 26.08 8.76
CA VAL A 153 3.24 24.89 9.29
C VAL A 153 2.26 23.73 9.55
N TRP A 154 1.10 23.98 10.16
CA TRP A 154 0.09 22.93 10.39
C TRP A 154 -0.54 22.43 9.11
N VAL A 155 -0.78 23.32 8.14
CA VAL A 155 -1.23 22.90 6.81
C VAL A 155 -0.21 21.96 6.16
N ALA A 156 1.10 22.31 6.23
CA ALA A 156 2.16 21.45 5.71
C ALA A 156 2.24 20.10 6.43
N VAL A 157 2.11 20.08 7.77
CA VAL A 157 2.06 18.84 8.57
C VAL A 157 0.89 17.96 8.13
N GLN A 158 -0.30 18.53 7.92
CA GLN A 158 -1.49 17.78 7.50
C GLN A 158 -1.36 17.23 6.07
N ILE A 159 -0.85 18.03 5.13
CA ILE A 159 -0.59 17.56 3.76
C ILE A 159 0.40 16.41 3.78
N PHE A 160 1.51 16.55 4.52
CA PHE A 160 2.53 15.52 4.62
C PHE A 160 1.99 14.26 5.31
N GLY A 161 1.21 14.41 6.39
CA GLY A 161 0.53 13.31 7.07
C GLY A 161 -0.40 12.53 6.15
N ASN A 162 -1.17 13.22 5.31
CA ASN A 162 -2.03 12.57 4.31
C ASN A 162 -1.22 11.80 3.25
N ILE A 163 -0.07 12.33 2.81
CA ILE A 163 0.83 11.59 1.91
C ILE A 163 1.31 10.30 2.57
N VAL A 164 1.75 10.37 3.83
CA VAL A 164 2.18 9.18 4.58
C VAL A 164 1.04 8.18 4.73
N LEU A 165 -0.18 8.64 5.03
CA LEU A 165 -1.38 7.80 5.12
C LEU A 165 -1.68 7.07 3.80
N ILE A 166 -1.55 7.74 2.66
CA ILE A 166 -1.74 7.13 1.33
C ILE A 166 -0.65 6.08 1.08
N LEU A 167 0.60 6.38 1.40
CA LEU A 167 1.72 5.43 1.25
C LEU A 167 1.53 4.17 2.11
N THR A 168 1.05 4.32 3.35
CA THR A 168 0.77 3.18 4.23
C THR A 168 -0.44 2.36 3.76
N ALA A 169 -1.45 3.01 3.17
CA ALA A 169 -2.57 2.32 2.51
C ALA A 169 -2.09 1.49 1.31
N ILE A 170 -1.22 2.03 0.46
CA ILE A 170 -0.59 1.30 -0.64
C ILE A 170 0.22 0.12 -0.11
N TRP A 171 0.96 0.32 0.98
CA TRP A 171 1.73 -0.74 1.63
C TRP A 171 0.83 -1.87 2.15
N SER A 172 -0.26 -1.52 2.85
CA SER A 172 -1.28 -2.48 3.30
C SER A 172 -1.86 -3.29 2.13
N TYR A 173 -2.15 -2.63 1.01
CA TYR A 173 -2.63 -3.30 -0.19
C TYR A 173 -1.59 -4.27 -0.77
N LYS A 174 -0.30 -3.90 -0.81
CA LYS A 174 0.78 -4.80 -1.23
C LYS A 174 0.85 -6.04 -0.32
N ILE A 175 0.89 -5.86 1.00
CA ILE A 175 0.89 -6.95 1.98
C ILE A 175 -0.30 -7.89 1.76
N ARG A 176 -1.50 -7.31 1.59
CA ARG A 176 -2.74 -8.06 1.31
C ARG A 176 -2.63 -8.93 0.06
N ASN A 177 -2.11 -8.39 -1.04
CA ASN A 177 -1.97 -9.17 -2.28
C ASN A 177 -1.05 -10.37 -2.10
N ARG A 178 0.07 -10.21 -1.39
CA ARG A 178 0.99 -11.31 -1.08
C ARG A 178 0.43 -12.31 -0.09
N LEU A 179 -0.33 -11.84 0.89
CA LEU A 179 -1.01 -12.73 1.81
C LEU A 179 -2.01 -13.63 1.06
N ASN A 180 -2.74 -13.06 0.09
CA ASN A 180 -3.62 -13.86 -0.76
C ASN A 180 -2.84 -14.83 -1.67
N GLN A 181 -1.69 -14.42 -2.21
CA GLN A 181 -0.82 -15.29 -3.00
C GLN A 181 -0.25 -16.44 -2.15
N LEU A 182 0.23 -16.14 -0.94
CA LEU A 182 0.78 -17.12 -0.01
C LEU A 182 -0.25 -18.18 0.38
N LEU A 183 -1.50 -17.75 0.58
CA LEU A 183 -2.60 -18.65 0.90
C LEU A 183 -3.15 -19.37 -0.33
N ALA A 184 -2.70 -19.03 -1.54
CA ALA A 184 -3.26 -19.50 -2.81
C ALA A 184 -4.80 -19.34 -2.88
N VAL A 185 -5.32 -18.21 -2.39
CA VAL A 185 -6.77 -17.96 -2.27
C VAL A 185 -7.28 -17.00 -3.32
N GLU A 186 -8.44 -17.35 -3.90
CA GLU A 186 -9.14 -16.53 -4.90
C GLU A 186 -10.37 -15.82 -4.34
N LYS A 187 -10.87 -14.84 -5.10
CA LYS A 187 -12.03 -14.04 -4.71
C LYS A 187 -13.25 -14.94 -4.49
N GLY A 188 -13.90 -14.81 -3.33
CA GLY A 188 -15.05 -15.62 -2.93
C GLY A 188 -14.70 -16.72 -1.92
N GLN A 189 -13.42 -17.05 -1.74
CA GLN A 189 -13.01 -18.01 -0.72
C GLN A 189 -13.03 -17.38 0.68
N PRO A 190 -13.34 -18.13 1.76
CA PRO A 190 -13.47 -17.59 3.13
C PRO A 190 -12.22 -16.89 3.66
N LEU A 191 -11.04 -17.34 3.21
CA LEU A 191 -9.75 -16.80 3.62
C LEU A 191 -9.31 -15.60 2.76
N TRP A 192 -9.90 -15.38 1.59
CA TRP A 192 -9.56 -14.25 0.72
C TRP A 192 -9.71 -12.91 1.43
N SER A 193 -8.63 -12.13 1.40
CA SER A 193 -8.57 -10.80 1.99
C SER A 193 -9.11 -9.76 1.01
N GLY A 194 -10.12 -8.99 1.40
CA GLY A 194 -10.74 -7.95 0.56
C GLY A 194 -9.94 -6.65 0.54
N PRO A 195 -9.98 -5.87 -0.56
CA PRO A 195 -9.16 -4.66 -0.70
C PRO A 195 -9.64 -3.52 0.19
N ILE A 196 -10.96 -3.32 0.29
CA ILE A 196 -11.58 -2.21 1.04
C ILE A 196 -11.24 -2.32 2.52
N LEU A 197 -11.50 -3.48 3.11
CA LEU A 197 -11.23 -3.71 4.54
C LEU A 197 -9.73 -3.68 4.86
N ALA A 198 -8.88 -4.18 3.95
CA ALA A 198 -7.43 -4.13 4.13
C ALA A 198 -6.88 -2.70 4.10
N VAL A 199 -7.47 -1.78 3.34
CA VAL A 199 -7.01 -0.39 3.30
C VAL A 199 -7.61 0.44 4.45
N LEU A 200 -8.86 0.21 4.82
CA LEU A 200 -9.51 0.96 5.92
C LEU A 200 -8.97 0.55 7.30
N PHE A 201 -8.84 -0.75 7.55
CA PHE A 201 -8.43 -1.28 8.86
C PHE A 201 -6.96 -1.73 8.90
N GLN A 202 -6.26 -1.71 7.76
CA GLN A 202 -4.81 -1.90 7.64
C GLN A 202 -4.30 -3.11 8.46
N ALA A 203 -3.35 -2.87 9.37
CA ALA A 203 -2.73 -3.90 10.20
C ALA A 203 -3.74 -4.76 10.98
N PHE A 204 -4.85 -4.19 11.46
CA PHE A 204 -5.80 -4.90 12.31
C PHE A 204 -6.57 -5.97 11.54
N TYR A 205 -7.08 -5.60 10.36
CA TYR A 205 -7.80 -6.56 9.51
C TYR A 205 -6.87 -7.63 8.96
N LEU A 206 -5.66 -7.26 8.55
CA LEU A 206 -4.68 -8.22 8.07
C LEU A 206 -4.22 -9.17 9.18
N GLN A 207 -4.03 -8.69 10.41
CA GLN A 207 -3.72 -9.54 11.56
C GLN A 207 -4.87 -10.51 11.87
N TRP A 208 -6.12 -10.03 11.83
CA TRP A 208 -7.29 -10.89 12.00
C TRP A 208 -7.33 -11.99 10.93
N LYS A 209 -7.08 -11.66 9.66
CA LYS A 209 -7.05 -12.63 8.56
C LYS A 209 -5.95 -13.67 8.72
N ILE A 210 -4.75 -13.26 9.14
CA ILE A 210 -3.64 -14.17 9.45
C ILE A 210 -4.05 -15.15 10.55
N ASN A 211 -4.65 -14.67 11.64
CA ASN A 211 -5.11 -15.53 12.73
C ASN A 211 -6.15 -16.55 12.26
N LYS A 212 -7.12 -16.10 11.45
CA LYS A 212 -8.16 -16.99 10.90
C LYS A 212 -7.57 -18.08 10.00
N ALA A 213 -6.55 -17.75 9.22
CA ALA A 213 -5.86 -18.72 8.38
C ALA A 213 -5.10 -19.76 9.22
N LEU A 214 -4.38 -19.33 10.26
CA LEU A 214 -3.69 -20.22 11.21
C LEU A 214 -4.65 -21.17 11.94
N GLU A 215 -5.80 -20.65 12.38
CA GLU A 215 -6.84 -21.45 13.02
C GLU A 215 -7.41 -22.52 12.06
N THR A 216 -7.61 -22.14 10.80
CA THR A 216 -8.11 -23.07 9.77
C THR A 216 -7.12 -24.20 9.52
N GLU A 217 -5.82 -23.89 9.40
CA GLU A 217 -4.76 -24.89 9.24
C GLU A 217 -4.67 -25.82 10.45
N THR A 218 -4.70 -25.27 11.67
CA THR A 218 -4.66 -26.04 12.93
C THR A 218 -5.83 -27.02 13.02
N ASN A 219 -7.05 -26.55 12.70
CA ASN A 219 -8.25 -27.41 12.71
C ASN A 219 -8.20 -28.52 11.65
N GLN A 220 -7.58 -28.27 10.50
CA GLN A 220 -7.40 -29.30 9.47
C GLN A 220 -6.39 -30.37 9.92
N LEU A 221 -5.34 -30.00 10.65
CA LEU A 221 -4.37 -30.94 11.21
C LEU A 221 -5.00 -31.82 12.28
N ILE A 222 -5.78 -31.25 13.21
CA ILE A 222 -6.45 -32.01 14.27
C ILE A 222 -7.41 -33.06 13.70
N ARG A 223 -8.14 -32.75 12.63
CA ARG A 223 -9.09 -33.69 12.00
C ARG A 223 -8.43 -34.87 11.27
N ARG A 224 -7.12 -34.83 11.04
CA ARG A 224 -6.37 -35.90 10.37
C ARG A 224 -5.86 -36.95 11.34
N PHE A 225 -5.92 -36.71 12.65
CA PHE A 225 -5.58 -37.63 13.73
C PHE A 225 -6.83 -38.14 14.43
#